data_AF-A0A2H0FX05-F1
#
_entry.id   AF-A0A2H0FX05-F1
#
_cell.length_a   1.000
_cell.length_b   1.000
_cell.length_c   1.000
_cell.angle_alpha   90.00
_cell.angle_beta   90.00
_cell.angle_gamma   90.00
#
_symmetry.space_group_name_H-M   'P 1'
#
loop_
_entity.id
_entity.type
_entity.pdbx_description
1 polymer ?
#
loop_
_entity_poly.entity_id
_entity_poly.type
_entity_poly.pdbx_seq_one_letter_code
_entity_poly.pdbx_strand_id
1 'polypeptide(L)'
;MKILQISPQVPVPTIDGGKLSVSGVTKSLHKLGHHIAFVCYRKEADYELSSYQLSKFCEPFILNVQTGNSIFGALINLFSPIPYNASKYKQRELKSFLIDDLAKNKMDIIQVEHLHMGWIAEVLKKVSDVPVVLRSQNLETSIMKRYTNAQKNIALKLFAWLQHKK
;
A
#
# COMPACT_ATOMS: atom_id res chain seq x y z
N MET A 1 1.65 14.68 17.07
CA MET A 1 1.25 14.96 15.68
C MET A 1 0.08 14.05 15.30
N LYS A 2 -0.74 14.49 14.34
CA LYS A 2 -1.72 13.69 13.61
C LYS A 2 -1.08 13.20 12.31
N ILE A 3 -0.95 11.88 12.18
CA ILE A 3 -0.26 11.22 11.07
C ILE A 3 -1.29 10.42 10.28
N LEU A 4 -1.40 10.66 8.98
CA LEU A 4 -2.11 9.76 8.08
C LEU A 4 -1.12 8.75 7.51
N GLN A 5 -1.21 7.50 7.93
CA GLN A 5 -0.37 6.41 7.45
C GLN A 5 -1.15 5.57 6.43
N ILE A 6 -0.59 5.40 5.23
CA ILE A 6 -1.21 4.73 4.08
C ILE A 6 -0.43 3.45 3.77
N SER A 7 -1.09 2.30 3.74
CA SER A 7 -0.46 1.00 3.49
C SER A 7 -1.19 0.20 2.40
N PRO A 8 -0.47 -0.57 1.54
CA PRO A 8 -1.10 -1.42 0.53
C PRO A 8 -1.81 -2.65 1.10
N GLN A 9 -1.65 -2.94 2.40
CA GLN A 9 -2.25 -4.08 3.06
C GLN A 9 -2.40 -3.88 4.57
N VAL A 10 -3.29 -4.67 5.19
CA VAL A 10 -3.40 -4.78 6.64
C VAL A 10 -2.08 -5.34 7.23
N PRO A 11 -1.44 -4.62 8.18
CA PRO A 11 -0.14 -5.00 8.73
C PRO A 11 -0.23 -5.95 9.94
N VAL A 12 -1.43 -6.46 10.25
CA VAL A 12 -1.70 -7.38 11.35
C VAL A 12 -2.57 -8.57 10.88
N PRO A 13 -2.43 -9.76 11.49
CA PRO A 13 -1.29 -10.19 12.30
C PRO A 13 0.02 -10.15 11.47
N THR A 14 1.15 -9.95 12.16
CA THR A 14 2.48 -9.77 11.54
C THR A 14 3.07 -11.10 11.09
N ILE A 15 2.56 -11.64 9.99
CA ILE A 15 2.95 -12.95 9.45
C ILE A 15 4.08 -12.89 8.42
N ASP A 16 4.48 -11.68 8.00
CA ASP A 16 5.57 -11.45 7.05
C ASP A 16 6.37 -10.19 7.41
N GLY A 17 7.54 -10.03 6.79
CA GLY A 17 8.44 -8.92 7.06
C GLY A 17 7.88 -7.54 6.72
N GLY A 18 7.03 -7.43 5.69
CA GLY A 18 6.39 -6.17 5.32
C GLY A 18 5.36 -5.73 6.37
N LYS A 19 4.49 -6.66 6.79
CA LYS A 19 3.54 -6.42 7.88
C LYS A 19 4.23 -6.10 9.20
N LEU A 20 5.31 -6.83 9.53
CA LEU A 20 6.10 -6.57 10.72
C LEU A 20 6.72 -5.16 10.68
N SER A 21 7.28 -4.76 9.54
CA SER A 21 7.88 -3.43 9.39
C SER A 21 6.85 -2.32 9.54
N VAL A 22 5.73 -2.39 8.82
CA VAL A 22 4.68 -1.35 8.86
C VAL A 22 4.07 -1.26 10.26
N SER A 23 3.65 -2.38 10.86
CA SER A 23 3.07 -2.37 12.21
C SER A 23 4.08 -1.94 13.27
N GLY A 24 5.36 -2.26 13.11
CA GLY A 24 6.44 -1.80 13.99
C GLY A 24 6.55 -0.28 13.99
N VAL A 25 6.49 0.35 12.81
CA VAL A 25 6.49 1.82 12.69
C VAL A 25 5.25 2.42 13.33
N THR A 26 4.05 1.91 13.04
CA THR A 26 2.80 2.43 13.61
C THR A 26 2.81 2.35 15.15
N LYS A 27 3.23 1.21 15.71
CA LYS A 27 3.33 1.03 17.17
C LYS A 27 4.36 1.97 17.80
N SER A 28 5.49 2.20 17.14
CA SER A 28 6.51 3.14 17.64
C SER A 28 6.00 4.58 17.62
N LEU A 29 5.34 5.02 16.55
CA LEU A 29 4.72 6.35 16.47
C LEU A 29 3.66 6.54 17.56
N HIS A 30 2.83 5.51 17.80
CA HIS A 30 1.85 5.53 18.88
C HIS A 30 2.51 5.68 20.26
N LYS A 31 3.56 4.90 20.54
CA LYS A 31 4.33 4.99 21.81
C LYS A 31 4.97 6.35 22.02
N LEU A 32 5.31 7.06 20.95
CA LEU A 32 5.81 8.44 21.00
C LEU A 32 4.71 9.48 21.19
N GLY A 33 3.46 9.06 21.41
CA GLY A 33 2.32 9.94 21.67
C GLY A 33 1.71 10.58 20.43
N HIS A 34 1.94 10.01 19.25
CA HIS A 34 1.30 10.49 18.01
C HIS A 34 -0.08 9.84 17.81
N HIS A 35 -0.99 10.58 17.19
CA HIS A 35 -2.27 10.09 16.73
C HIS A 35 -2.12 9.61 15.29
N ILE A 36 -2.47 8.35 15.01
CA ILE A 36 -2.31 7.78 13.68
C ILE A 36 -3.67 7.41 13.12
N ALA A 37 -4.07 8.06 12.03
CA ALA A 37 -5.10 7.58 11.12
C ALA A 37 -4.44 6.60 10.16
N PHE A 38 -4.85 5.33 10.15
CA PHE A 38 -4.21 4.28 9.36
C PHE A 38 -5.15 3.74 8.30
N VAL A 39 -4.89 4.03 7.03
CA VAL A 39 -5.69 3.53 5.90
C VAL A 39 -4.98 2.43 5.14
N CYS A 40 -5.69 1.33 4.85
CA CYS A 40 -5.14 0.23 4.06
C CYS A 40 -6.19 -0.57 3.29
N TYR A 41 -5.71 -1.39 2.35
CA TYR A 41 -6.55 -2.37 1.67
C TYR A 41 -6.68 -3.66 2.49
N ARG A 42 -7.90 -4.21 2.54
CA ARG A 42 -8.20 -5.44 3.27
C ARG A 42 -7.39 -6.65 2.78
N LYS A 43 -7.32 -6.88 1.47
CA LYS A 43 -6.64 -8.04 0.84
C LYS A 43 -6.83 -9.35 1.63
N GLU A 44 -8.03 -9.90 1.56
CA GLU A 44 -8.45 -11.17 2.21
C GLU A 44 -8.33 -11.22 3.75
N ALA A 45 -7.87 -10.15 4.42
CA ALA A 45 -7.78 -10.12 5.88
C ALA A 45 -9.16 -10.18 6.56
N ASP A 46 -9.23 -10.76 7.75
CA ASP A 46 -10.42 -10.68 8.60
C ASP A 46 -10.61 -9.24 9.07
N TYR A 47 -11.75 -8.62 8.74
CA TYR A 47 -11.98 -7.20 9.04
C TYR A 47 -12.08 -6.94 10.55
N GLU A 48 -12.87 -7.74 11.27
CA GLU A 48 -13.13 -7.54 12.70
C GLU A 48 -11.85 -7.72 13.51
N LEU A 49 -11.13 -8.81 13.27
CA LEU A 49 -9.87 -9.08 13.94
C LEU A 49 -8.83 -8.02 13.62
N SER A 50 -8.72 -7.62 12.36
CA SER A 50 -7.74 -6.61 11.93
C SER A 50 -8.04 -5.24 12.52
N SER A 51 -9.31 -4.83 12.48
CA SER A 51 -9.78 -3.56 13.06
C SER A 51 -9.51 -3.53 14.56
N TYR A 52 -9.87 -4.59 15.29
CA TYR A 52 -9.60 -4.72 16.72
C TYR A 52 -8.11 -4.70 17.06
N GLN A 53 -7.26 -5.31 16.24
CA GLN A 53 -5.81 -5.33 16.49
C GLN A 53 -5.16 -3.97 16.21
N LEU A 54 -5.58 -3.28 15.15
CA LEU A 54 -5.08 -1.96 14.79
C LEU A 54 -5.56 -0.88 15.77
N SER A 55 -6.81 -0.96 16.24
CA SER A 55 -7.41 0.02 17.15
C SER A 55 -6.66 0.19 18.47
N LYS A 56 -5.80 -0.77 18.83
CA LYS A 56 -4.90 -0.71 19.99
C LYS A 56 -3.81 0.34 19.88
N PHE A 57 -3.51 0.85 18.68
CA PHE A 57 -2.41 1.79 18.46
C PHE A 57 -2.65 2.81 17.33
N CYS A 58 -3.75 2.72 16.57
CA CYS A 58 -4.13 3.70 15.56
C CYS A 58 -5.65 3.68 15.32
N GLU A 59 -6.18 4.68 14.64
CA GLU A 59 -7.55 4.69 14.11
C GLU A 59 -7.57 3.99 12.73
N PRO A 60 -8.16 2.79 12.60
CA PRO A 60 -8.07 2.00 11.38
C PRO A 60 -9.18 2.33 10.36
N PHE A 61 -8.77 2.60 9.13
CA PHE A 61 -9.63 2.70 7.95
C PHE A 61 -9.31 1.57 6.97
N ILE A 62 -9.98 0.44 7.11
CA ILE A 62 -9.76 -0.74 6.26
C ILE A 62 -10.72 -0.69 5.07
N LEU A 63 -10.19 -0.35 3.90
CA LEU A 63 -10.96 -0.31 2.66
C LEU A 63 -11.20 -1.73 2.15
N ASN A 64 -12.46 -2.05 1.83
CA ASN A 64 -12.87 -3.35 1.31
C ASN A 64 -12.47 -3.52 -0.16
N VAL A 65 -11.16 -3.51 -0.43
CA VAL A 65 -10.56 -3.63 -1.75
C VAL A 65 -9.64 -4.84 -1.78
N GLN A 66 -9.80 -5.65 -2.81
CA GLN A 66 -8.98 -6.84 -3.05
C GLN A 66 -7.89 -6.52 -4.05
N THR A 67 -6.64 -6.65 -3.62
CA THR A 67 -5.43 -6.40 -4.42
C THR A 67 -4.64 -7.70 -4.68
N GLY A 68 -5.34 -8.83 -4.58
CA GLY A 68 -4.86 -10.14 -4.98
C GLY A 68 -4.48 -10.18 -6.46
N ASN A 69 -3.64 -11.16 -6.82
CA ASN A 69 -3.28 -11.34 -8.23
C ASN A 69 -4.45 -11.97 -8.98
N SER A 70 -4.79 -11.42 -10.14
CA SER A 70 -5.80 -11.91 -11.07
C SER A 70 -5.14 -12.20 -12.40
N ILE A 71 -5.37 -13.39 -12.95
CA ILE A 71 -4.84 -13.80 -14.26
C ILE A 71 -5.37 -12.84 -15.34
N PHE A 72 -6.67 -12.57 -15.31
CA PHE A 72 -7.31 -11.64 -16.24
C PHE A 72 -6.75 -10.21 -16.10
N GLY A 73 -6.57 -9.73 -14.86
CA GLY A 73 -5.96 -8.44 -14.61
C GLY A 73 -4.50 -8.35 -15.09
N ALA A 74 -3.74 -9.43 -14.95
CA ALA A 74 -2.36 -9.52 -15.45
C ALA A 74 -2.31 -9.47 -16.99
N LEU A 75 -3.24 -10.16 -17.67
CA LEU A 75 -3.33 -10.13 -19.13
C LEU A 75 -3.68 -8.73 -19.65
N ILE A 76 -4.68 -8.05 -19.06
CA ILE A 76 -5.02 -6.66 -19.41
C ILE A 76 -3.83 -5.73 -19.18
N ASN A 77 -3.08 -5.93 -18.09
CA ASN A 77 -1.94 -5.07 -17.76
C ASN A 77 -0.81 -5.12 -18.82
N LEU A 78 -0.77 -6.11 -19.72
CA LEU A 78 0.21 -6.13 -20.80
C LEU A 78 0.21 -4.84 -21.62
N PHE A 79 -0.96 -4.22 -21.81
CA PHE A 79 -1.14 -2.95 -22.52
C PHE A 79 -0.88 -1.68 -21.68
N SER A 80 -0.61 -1.84 -20.37
CA SER A 80 -0.31 -0.72 -19.47
C SER A 80 1.18 -0.39 -19.46
N PRO A 81 1.59 0.89 -19.42
CA PRO A 81 2.99 1.25 -19.17
C PRO A 81 3.42 1.03 -17.71
N ILE A 82 2.47 0.80 -16.79
CA ILE A 82 2.74 0.58 -15.37
C ILE A 82 2.75 -0.93 -15.09
N PRO A 83 3.75 -1.46 -14.35
CA PRO A 83 3.79 -2.88 -14.08
C PRO A 83 2.63 -3.34 -13.20
N TYR A 84 2.18 -4.58 -13.39
CA TYR A 84 0.98 -5.14 -12.75
C TYR A 84 1.06 -5.14 -11.23
N ASN A 85 2.25 -5.40 -10.68
CA ASN A 85 2.48 -5.38 -9.23
C ASN A 85 2.21 -3.98 -8.64
N ALA A 86 2.35 -2.90 -9.40
CA ALA A 86 1.99 -1.55 -8.99
C ALA A 86 0.55 -1.18 -9.38
N SER A 87 0.14 -1.46 -10.62
CA SER A 87 -1.15 -0.98 -11.14
C SER A 87 -2.36 -1.53 -10.36
N LYS A 88 -2.27 -2.75 -9.82
CA LYS A 88 -3.35 -3.36 -9.04
C LYS A 88 -3.70 -2.62 -7.74
N TYR A 89 -2.80 -1.76 -7.25
CA TYR A 89 -3.01 -0.93 -6.07
C TYR A 89 -3.63 0.44 -6.40
N LYS A 90 -3.80 0.79 -7.68
CA LYS A 90 -4.44 2.04 -8.09
C LYS A 90 -5.97 1.91 -8.03
N GLN A 91 -6.53 2.20 -6.86
CA GLN A 91 -7.93 1.95 -6.54
C GLN A 91 -8.67 3.26 -6.24
N ARG A 92 -9.88 3.41 -6.79
CA ARG A 92 -10.66 4.66 -6.70
C ARG A 92 -11.12 4.92 -5.27
N GLU A 93 -11.40 3.86 -4.52
CA GLU A 93 -11.82 3.86 -3.12
C GLU A 93 -10.82 4.59 -2.24
N LEU A 94 -9.51 4.34 -2.43
CA LEU A 94 -8.49 5.07 -1.69
C LEU A 94 -8.44 6.53 -2.10
N LYS A 95 -8.57 6.83 -3.41
CA LYS A 95 -8.59 8.22 -3.88
C LYS A 95 -9.75 9.00 -3.24
N SER A 96 -10.96 8.43 -3.26
CA SER A 96 -12.14 9.05 -2.66
C SER A 96 -11.97 9.22 -1.15
N PHE A 97 -11.50 8.19 -0.46
CA PHE A 97 -11.19 8.27 0.97
C PHE A 97 -10.23 9.41 1.29
N LEU A 98 -9.11 9.54 0.56
CA LEU A 98 -8.12 10.58 0.81
C LEU A 98 -8.67 11.99 0.58
N ILE A 99 -9.51 12.17 -0.46
CA ILE A 99 -10.17 13.47 -0.73
C ILE A 99 -11.08 13.84 0.44
N ASP A 100 -11.92 12.90 0.88
CA ASP A 100 -12.91 13.15 1.93
C ASP A 100 -12.26 13.34 3.31
N ASP A 101 -11.25 12.53 3.64
CA ASP A 101 -10.56 12.57 4.92
C ASP A 101 -9.77 13.86 5.08
N LEU A 102 -8.97 14.25 4.07
CA LEU A 102 -8.13 15.44 4.13
C LEU A 102 -8.95 16.75 4.07
N ALA A 103 -10.18 16.71 3.56
CA ALA A 103 -11.10 17.85 3.64
C ALA A 103 -11.66 18.08 5.05
N LYS A 104 -11.79 17.00 5.85
CA LYS A 104 -12.43 17.03 7.18
C LYS A 104 -11.41 17.07 8.31
N ASN A 105 -10.25 16.45 8.11
CA ASN A 105 -9.26 16.23 9.13
C ASN A 105 -7.94 16.91 8.76
N LYS A 106 -7.39 17.67 9.72
CA LYS A 106 -6.06 18.27 9.58
C LYS A 106 -4.99 17.27 10.00
N MET A 107 -4.11 16.93 9.07
CA MET A 107 -2.94 16.07 9.29
C MET A 107 -1.67 16.92 9.32
N ASP A 108 -0.72 16.56 10.17
CA ASP A 108 0.59 17.21 10.22
C ASP A 108 1.54 16.62 9.18
N ILE A 109 1.36 15.33 8.86
CA ILE A 109 2.19 14.59 7.90
C ILE A 109 1.43 13.38 7.33
N ILE A 110 1.70 13.05 6.07
CA ILE A 110 1.20 11.85 5.42
C ILE A 110 2.37 10.90 5.17
N GLN A 111 2.29 9.69 5.69
CA GLN A 111 3.29 8.65 5.53
C GLN A 111 2.77 7.54 4.62
N VAL A 112 3.44 7.32 3.49
CA VAL A 112 3.07 6.34 2.49
C VAL A 112 4.01 5.15 2.58
N GLU A 113 3.48 3.96 2.83
CA GLU A 113 4.26 2.72 2.88
C GLU A 113 4.27 2.03 1.52
N HIS A 114 5.44 1.50 1.16
CA HIS A 114 5.71 0.76 -0.08
C HIS A 114 5.58 1.60 -1.37
N LEU A 115 6.51 1.39 -2.30
CA LEU A 115 6.53 2.10 -3.59
C LEU A 115 5.24 1.90 -4.40
N HIS A 116 4.58 0.75 -4.26
CA HIS A 116 3.31 0.46 -4.94
C HIS A 116 2.19 1.46 -4.63
N MET A 117 2.25 2.16 -3.50
CA MET A 117 1.28 3.19 -3.12
C MET A 117 1.66 4.58 -3.64
N GLY A 118 2.85 4.76 -4.23
CA GLY A 118 3.37 6.06 -4.65
C GLY A 118 2.49 6.81 -5.66
N TRP A 119 1.59 6.12 -6.37
CA TRP A 119 0.62 6.74 -7.28
C TRP A 119 -0.27 7.78 -6.60
N ILE A 120 -0.49 7.67 -5.28
CA ILE A 120 -1.30 8.61 -4.52
C ILE A 120 -0.64 9.98 -4.37
N ALA A 121 0.67 10.11 -4.63
CA ALA A 121 1.36 11.40 -4.53
C ALA A 121 0.73 12.47 -5.45
N GLU A 122 0.29 12.08 -6.66
CA GLU A 122 -0.43 12.98 -7.56
C GLU A 122 -1.81 13.39 -7.05
N VAL A 123 -2.46 12.52 -6.26
CA VAL A 123 -3.74 12.82 -5.62
C VAL A 123 -3.50 13.80 -4.49
N LEU A 124 -2.57 13.50 -3.59
CA LEU A 124 -2.27 14.31 -2.41
C LEU A 124 -1.88 15.75 -2.77
N LYS A 125 -1.00 15.93 -3.77
CA LYS A 125 -0.58 17.25 -4.26
C LYS A 125 -1.73 18.14 -4.73
N LYS A 126 -2.88 17.56 -5.12
CA LYS A 126 -4.04 18.32 -5.62
C LYS A 126 -5.05 18.67 -4.52
N VAL A 127 -4.99 18.00 -3.37
CA VAL A 127 -6.04 18.05 -2.34
C VAL A 127 -5.52 18.54 -1.00
N SER A 128 -4.19 18.63 -0.84
CA SER A 128 -3.57 19.00 0.44
C SER A 128 -2.13 19.49 0.26
N ASP A 129 -1.74 20.46 1.08
CA ASP A 129 -0.35 20.93 1.22
C ASP A 129 0.42 20.18 2.33
N VAL A 130 -0.19 19.16 2.94
CA VAL A 130 0.43 18.39 4.02
C VAL A 130 1.69 17.67 3.50
N PRO A 131 2.83 17.76 4.21
CA PRO A 131 4.05 17.06 3.83
C PRO A 131 3.83 15.56 3.65
N VAL A 132 4.35 15.01 2.54
CA VAL A 132 4.21 13.58 2.20
C VAL A 132 5.58 12.91 2.23
N VAL A 133 5.67 11.81 2.98
CA VAL A 133 6.88 10.97 3.06
C VAL A 133 6.56 9.58 2.51
N LEU A 134 7.28 9.18 1.46
CA LEU A 134 7.24 7.81 0.94
C LEU A 134 8.33 6.98 1.60
N ARG A 135 7.95 5.93 2.31
CA ARG A 135 8.84 4.93 2.88
C ARG A 135 8.84 3.67 2.01
N SER A 136 9.87 3.52 1.18
CA SER A 136 10.10 2.28 0.45
C SER A 136 11.01 1.35 1.23
N GLN A 137 10.52 0.15 1.53
CA GLN A 137 11.31 -0.88 2.23
C GLN A 137 12.14 -1.73 1.26
N ASN A 138 11.80 -1.70 -0.03
CA ASN A 138 12.38 -2.55 -1.05
C ASN A 138 12.69 -1.78 -2.33
N LEU A 139 13.59 -2.35 -3.13
CA LEU A 139 13.78 -1.99 -4.53
C LEU A 139 12.97 -2.95 -5.41
N GLU A 140 11.78 -2.53 -5.82
CA GLU A 140 10.81 -3.39 -6.54
C GLU A 140 11.36 -3.95 -7.86
N THR A 141 12.20 -3.17 -8.56
CA THR A 141 12.88 -3.64 -9.78
C THR A 141 13.82 -4.81 -9.52
N SER A 142 14.50 -4.84 -8.38
CA SER A 142 15.36 -5.97 -7.98
C SER A 142 14.54 -7.19 -7.58
N ILE A 143 13.41 -7.00 -6.91
CA ILE A 143 12.48 -8.09 -6.60
C ILE A 143 11.97 -8.71 -7.90
N MET A 144 11.52 -7.89 -8.85
CA MET A 144 11.01 -8.38 -10.12
C MET A 144 12.08 -9.10 -10.94
N LYS A 145 13.31 -8.56 -11.00
CA LYS A 145 14.44 -9.22 -11.66
C LYS A 145 14.73 -10.60 -11.08
N ARG A 146 14.78 -10.73 -9.75
CA ARG A 146 14.97 -12.02 -9.07
C ARG A 146 13.82 -12.98 -9.36
N TYR A 147 12.58 -12.49 -9.32
CA TYR A 147 11.40 -13.29 -9.64
C TYR A 147 11.48 -13.83 -11.07
N THR A 148 11.78 -12.99 -12.06
CA THR A 148 11.97 -13.39 -13.46
C THR A 148 13.06 -14.44 -13.62
N ASN A 149 14.20 -14.27 -12.95
CA ASN A 149 15.33 -15.21 -13.05
C ASN A 149 15.01 -16.57 -12.41
N ALA A 150 14.21 -16.60 -11.35
CA ALA A 150 13.81 -17.82 -10.66
C ALA A 150 12.70 -18.61 -11.37
N GLN A 151 12.02 -18.01 -12.36
CA GLN A 151 10.90 -18.68 -13.03
C GLN A 151 11.35 -19.82 -13.95
N LYS A 152 10.76 -21.00 -13.71
CA LYS A 152 10.89 -22.18 -14.58
C LYS A 152 9.85 -22.21 -15.71
N ASN A 153 8.65 -21.68 -15.45
CA ASN A 153 7.59 -21.59 -16.46
C ASN A 153 7.92 -20.47 -17.46
N ILE A 154 8.06 -20.83 -18.74
CA ILE A 154 8.50 -19.91 -19.81
C ILE A 154 7.49 -18.77 -20.02
N ALA A 155 6.19 -19.06 -20.02
CA ALA A 155 5.15 -18.04 -20.20
C ALA A 155 5.16 -17.04 -19.03
N LEU A 156 5.25 -17.53 -17.81
CA LEU A 156 5.32 -16.68 -16.61
C LEU A 156 6.64 -15.89 -16.54
N LYS A 157 7.75 -16.48 -17.01
CA LYS A 157 9.04 -15.81 -17.13
C LYS A 157 9.00 -14.67 -18.13
N LEU A 158 8.41 -14.89 -19.31
CA LEU A 158 8.23 -13.84 -20.31
C LEU A 158 7.36 -12.72 -19.77
N PHE A 159 6.22 -13.05 -19.15
CA PHE A 159 5.37 -12.07 -18.48
C PHE A 159 6.18 -11.27 -17.44
N ALA A 160 6.84 -11.93 -16.50
CA ALA A 160 7.64 -11.28 -15.47
C ALA A 160 8.76 -10.39 -16.03
N TRP A 161 9.39 -10.80 -17.12
CA TRP A 161 10.40 -10.00 -17.82
C TRP A 161 9.82 -8.73 -18.43
N LEU A 162 8.65 -8.81 -19.08
CA LEU A 162 7.94 -7.64 -19.59
C LEU A 162 7.56 -6.68 -18.46
N GLN A 163 7.11 -7.22 -17.32
CA GLN A 163 6.78 -6.43 -16.14
C GLN A 163 8.01 -5.79 -15.49
N HIS A 164 9.17 -6.46 -15.50
CA HIS A 164 10.42 -5.90 -14.98
C HIS A 164 10.93 -4.69 -15.78
N LYS A 165 10.65 -4.66 -17.08
CA LYS A 165 11.09 -3.59 -17.98
C LYS A 165 10.25 -2.31 -17.88
N LYS A 166 9.06 -2.39 -17.29
CA LYS A 166 8.18 -1.25 -17.01
C LYS A 166 8.61 -0.62 -15.68
#